data_AF-A0A1Q3BUG0-F1
#
_entry.id   AF-A0A1Q3BUG0-F1
#
_cell.length_a   1.000
_cell.length_b   1.000
_cell.length_c   1.000
_cell.angle_alpha   90.00
_cell.angle_beta   90.00
_cell.angle_gamma   90.00
#
_symmetry.space_group_name_H-M   'P 1'
#
loop_
_entity.id
_entity.type
_entity.pdbx_description
1 polymer ?
#
loop_
_entity_poly.entity_id
_entity_poly.type
_entity_poly.pdbx_seq_one_letter_code
_entity_poly.pdbx_strand_id
1 'polypeptide(L)'
;MNVTSSHLPIASRIILLLVTNTFLPREGSHTLPSERDLKFVACVKNGTLINLPYLIVNHLLSRPNHTPYPMLLSRIFESLNLNIPDDEQYVKPSHKQLVNKA
;
A
#
# COMPACT_ATOMS: atom_id res chain seq x y z
N MET A 1 7.19 -16.23 -18.48
CA MET A 1 5.71 -16.20 -18.36
C MET A 1 5.39 -15.33 -17.15
N ASN A 2 4.81 -14.14 -17.34
CA ASN A 2 4.53 -13.25 -16.21
C ASN A 2 3.24 -13.70 -15.51
N VAL A 3 3.35 -14.12 -14.25
CA VAL A 3 2.19 -14.49 -13.44
C VAL A 3 1.49 -13.20 -13.01
N THR A 4 0.35 -12.92 -13.61
CA THR A 4 -0.57 -11.86 -13.16
C THR A 4 -1.39 -12.33 -11.95
N SER A 5 -1.96 -11.38 -11.21
CA SER A 5 -2.82 -11.66 -10.06
C SER A 5 -4.04 -12.53 -10.39
N SER A 6 -4.50 -12.57 -11.66
CA SER A 6 -5.64 -13.40 -12.07
C SER A 6 -5.38 -14.91 -12.02
N HIS A 7 -4.11 -15.33 -12.05
CA HIS A 7 -3.75 -16.74 -11.92
C HIS A 7 -3.75 -17.23 -10.46
N LEU A 8 -3.88 -16.33 -9.49
CA LEU A 8 -3.90 -16.69 -8.07
C LEU A 8 -5.32 -17.11 -7.63
N PRO A 9 -5.45 -18.09 -6.72
CA PRO A 9 -6.72 -18.40 -6.06
C PRO A 9 -7.31 -17.16 -5.38
N ILE A 10 -8.64 -17.11 -5.24
CA ILE A 10 -9.36 -15.94 -4.73
C ILE A 10 -8.82 -15.45 -3.36
N ALA A 11 -8.55 -16.37 -2.43
CA ALA A 11 -7.99 -16.03 -1.13
C ALA A 11 -6.61 -15.37 -1.25
N SER A 12 -5.73 -15.90 -2.11
CA SER A 12 -4.40 -15.32 -2.37
C SER A 12 -4.50 -13.96 -3.04
N ARG A 13 -5.51 -13.73 -3.89
CA ARG A 13 -5.78 -12.42 -4.49
C ARG A 13 -6.22 -11.39 -3.45
N ILE A 14 -7.08 -11.77 -2.51
CA ILE A 14 -7.51 -10.90 -1.41
C ILE A 14 -6.31 -10.54 -0.53
N ILE A 15 -5.50 -11.52 -0.13
CA ILE A 15 -4.29 -11.28 0.66
C ILE A 15 -3.33 -10.37 -0.13
N LEU A 16 -3.10 -10.64 -1.41
CA LEU A 16 -2.25 -9.80 -2.26
C LEU A 16 -2.76 -8.35 -2.32
N LEU A 17 -4.08 -8.16 -2.42
CA LEU A 17 -4.69 -6.83 -2.42
C LEU A 17 -4.43 -6.13 -1.08
N LEU A 18 -4.63 -6.80 0.05
CA LEU A 18 -4.33 -6.24 1.38
C LEU A 18 -2.85 -5.89 1.53
N VAL A 19 -1.95 -6.75 1.05
CA VAL A 19 -0.52 -6.50 1.08
C VAL A 19 -0.16 -5.25 0.29
N THR A 20 -0.61 -5.16 -0.95
CA THR A 20 -0.20 -4.09 -1.88
C THR A 20 -0.92 -2.76 -1.68
N ASN A 21 -2.02 -2.74 -0.91
CA ASN A 21 -2.73 -1.50 -0.53
C ASN A 21 -2.42 -1.03 0.88
N THR A 22 -2.19 -1.96 1.83
CA THR A 22 -2.11 -1.62 3.25
C THR A 22 -0.73 -1.84 3.85
N PHE A 23 -0.06 -2.96 3.57
CA PHE A 23 1.19 -3.33 4.26
C PHE A 23 2.46 -2.95 3.52
N LEU A 24 2.39 -2.86 2.19
CA LEU A 24 3.46 -2.45 1.28
C LEU A 24 2.82 -1.68 0.11
N PRO A 25 2.29 -0.46 0.35
CA PRO A 25 1.63 0.34 -0.65
C PRO A 25 2.52 0.51 -1.88
N ARG A 26 1.97 0.25 -3.05
CA ARG A 26 2.67 0.42 -4.32
C ARG A 26 2.05 1.57 -5.08
N GLU A 27 2.92 2.38 -5.69
CA GLU A 27 2.51 3.29 -6.75
C GLU A 27 2.50 2.53 -8.08
N GLY A 28 1.46 2.74 -8.89
CA GLY A 28 1.31 2.13 -10.21
C GLY A 28 0.49 0.85 -10.22
N SER A 29 0.81 -0.08 -11.11
CA SER A 29 -0.08 -1.22 -11.39
C SER A 29 -0.06 -2.28 -10.28
N HIS A 30 -1.25 -2.65 -9.82
CA HIS A 30 -1.50 -3.77 -8.91
C HIS A 30 -1.71 -5.11 -9.65
N THR A 31 -1.62 -5.14 -10.98
CA THR A 31 -1.92 -6.35 -11.76
C THR A 31 -0.77 -7.36 -11.76
N LEU A 32 0.47 -6.87 -11.61
CA LEU A 32 1.69 -7.69 -11.57
C LEU A 32 2.25 -7.71 -10.14
N PRO A 33 2.02 -8.80 -9.39
CA PRO A 33 2.62 -8.95 -8.07
C PRO A 33 4.13 -9.08 -8.19
N SER A 34 4.87 -8.41 -7.30
CA SER A 34 6.31 -8.66 -7.19
C SER A 34 6.61 -9.93 -6.40
N GLU A 35 7.85 -10.39 -6.53
CA GLU A 35 8.36 -11.50 -5.71
C GLU A 35 8.18 -11.24 -4.21
N ARG A 36 8.38 -9.99 -3.76
CA ARG A 36 8.15 -9.61 -2.35
C ARG A 36 6.69 -9.80 -1.94
N ASP A 37 5.75 -9.38 -2.78
CA ASP A 37 4.32 -9.50 -2.49
C ASP A 37 3.90 -10.98 -2.45
N LEU A 38 4.41 -11.79 -3.40
CA LEU A 38 4.15 -13.23 -3.43
C LEU A 38 4.72 -13.96 -2.22
N LYS A 39 5.93 -13.61 -1.78
CA LYS A 39 6.53 -14.14 -0.55
C LYS A 39 5.69 -13.79 0.67
N PHE A 40 5.22 -12.54 0.77
CA PHE A 40 4.33 -12.12 1.86
C PHE A 40 3.02 -12.93 1.85
N VAL A 41 2.37 -13.05 0.69
CA VAL A 41 1.13 -13.83 0.53
C VAL A 41 1.35 -15.29 0.96
N ALA A 42 2.48 -15.90 0.60
CA ALA A 42 2.83 -17.25 1.00
C ALA A 42 3.01 -17.36 2.53
N CYS A 43 3.71 -16.41 3.16
CA CYS A 43 3.89 -16.39 4.61
C CYS A 43 2.54 -16.30 5.35
N VAL A 44 1.64 -15.41 4.91
CA VAL A 44 0.30 -15.29 5.51
C VAL A 44 -0.50 -16.57 5.34
N LYS A 45 -0.52 -17.14 4.13
CA LYS A 45 -1.25 -18.39 3.85
C LYS A 45 -0.75 -19.56 4.70
N ASN A 46 0.55 -19.61 4.97
CA ASN A 46 1.19 -20.67 5.74
C ASN A 46 1.19 -20.40 7.26
N GLY A 47 0.59 -19.31 7.73
CA GLY A 47 0.58 -18.95 9.15
C GLY A 47 1.96 -18.59 9.70
N THR A 48 2.90 -18.20 8.84
CA THR A 48 4.25 -17.81 9.25
C THR A 48 4.21 -16.43 9.91
N LEU A 49 4.91 -16.27 11.03
CA LEU A 49 5.05 -14.97 11.71
C LEU A 49 5.84 -13.99 10.82
N ILE A 50 5.33 -12.78 10.71
CA ILE A 50 5.93 -11.71 9.90
C ILE A 50 6.28 -10.54 10.80
N ASN A 51 7.52 -10.05 10.72
CA ASN A 51 7.92 -8.81 11.41
C ASN A 51 7.38 -7.60 10.64
N LEU A 52 6.10 -7.31 10.87
CA LEU A 52 5.40 -6.23 10.17
C LEU A 52 6.00 -4.84 10.43
N PRO A 53 6.38 -4.46 11.67
CA PRO A 53 7.06 -3.19 11.92
C PRO A 53 8.34 -3.02 11.08
N TYR A 54 9.17 -4.06 11.00
CA TYR A 54 10.38 -4.04 10.18
C TYR A 54 10.07 -3.82 8.70
N LEU A 55 9.04 -4.48 8.17
CA LEU A 55 8.61 -4.32 6.78
C LEU A 55 8.13 -2.90 6.48
N ILE A 56 7.34 -2.31 7.37
CA ILE A 56 6.83 -0.94 7.21
C ILE A 56 7.97 0.07 7.24
N VAL A 57 8.87 -0.02 8.23
CA VAL A 57 10.04 0.87 8.36
C VAL A 57 10.97 0.73 7.16
N ASN A 58 11.29 -0.49 6.74
CA ASN A 58 12.14 -0.72 5.58
C ASN A 58 11.48 -0.21 4.28
N HIS A 59 10.16 -0.29 4.17
CA HIS A 59 9.44 0.26 3.03
C HIS A 59 9.56 1.80 2.98
N LEU A 60 9.37 2.49 4.11
CA LEU A 60 9.57 3.93 4.24
C LEU A 60 11.00 4.34 3.86
N LEU A 61 12.02 3.67 4.42
CA LEU A 61 13.42 3.96 4.13
C LEU A 61 13.81 3.73 2.67
N SER A 62 13.18 2.75 2.01
CA SER A 62 13.45 2.45 0.60
C SER A 62 12.86 3.45 -0.39
N ARG A 63 11.95 4.32 0.04
CA ARG A 63 11.22 5.27 -0.81
C ARG A 63 11.20 6.68 -0.17
N PRO A 64 12.35 7.37 -0.11
CA PRO A 64 12.44 8.67 0.57
C PRO A 64 11.63 9.80 -0.09
N ASN A 65 11.31 9.66 -1.38
CA ASN A 65 10.58 10.67 -2.15
C ASN A 65 9.07 10.42 -2.21
N HIS A 66 8.57 9.43 -1.48
CA HIS A 66 7.16 9.09 -1.40
C HIS A 66 6.79 8.89 0.07
N THR A 67 5.58 9.29 0.45
CA THR A 67 5.07 9.10 1.81
C THR A 67 4.05 7.97 1.81
N PRO A 68 4.49 6.69 1.87
CA PRO A 68 3.56 5.59 2.02
C PRO A 68 2.94 5.66 3.43
N TYR A 69 1.73 5.12 3.58
CA TYR A 69 0.96 5.07 4.84
C TYR A 69 0.58 6.44 5.45
N PRO A 70 0.00 7.38 4.69
CA PRO A 70 -0.36 8.70 5.22
C PRO A 70 -1.24 8.60 6.48
N MET A 71 -2.25 7.72 6.51
CA MET A 71 -3.12 7.54 7.68
C MET A 71 -2.39 7.01 8.92
N LEU A 72 -1.44 6.08 8.74
CA LEU A 72 -0.67 5.53 9.87
C LEU A 72 0.24 6.62 10.45
N LEU A 73 0.92 7.36 9.58
CA LEU A 73 1.81 8.44 9.96
C LEU A 73 1.04 9.56 10.67
N SER A 74 -0.10 10.01 10.13
CA SER A 74 -0.97 11.00 10.80
C SER A 74 -1.32 10.60 12.23
N ARG A 75 -1.70 9.33 12.44
CA ARG A 75 -2.05 8.84 13.78
C ARG A 75 -0.85 8.77 14.72
N ILE A 76 0.34 8.43 14.20
CA ILE A 76 1.58 8.45 14.97
C ILE A 76 1.93 9.89 15.37
N PHE A 77 1.89 10.83 14.45
CA PHE A 77 2.18 12.24 14.73
C PHE A 77 1.22 12.85 15.74
N GLU A 78 -0.08 12.55 15.60
CA GLU A 78 -1.10 12.91 16.58
C GLU A 78 -0.77 12.33 17.96
N SER A 79 -0.41 11.04 18.05
CA SER A 79 -0.05 10.40 19.32
C SER A 79 1.20 11.00 19.98
N LEU A 80 2.06 11.64 19.19
CA LEU A 80 3.29 12.30 19.65
C LEU A 80 3.10 13.81 19.90
N ASN A 81 1.88 14.35 19.75
CA ASN A 81 1.59 15.79 19.77
C ASN A 81 2.46 16.60 18.79
N LEU A 82 2.84 15.98 17.67
CA LEU A 82 3.57 16.65 16.60
C LEU A 82 2.54 17.32 15.67
N ASN A 83 2.45 18.64 15.76
CA ASN A 83 1.60 19.40 14.87
C ASN A 83 2.31 19.50 13.51
N ILE A 84 1.85 18.73 12.54
CA ILE A 84 2.26 18.92 11.15
C ILE A 84 1.44 20.08 10.62
N PRO A 85 2.05 21.20 10.21
CA PRO A 85 1.31 22.29 9.60
C PRO A 85 0.54 21.71 8.41
N ASP A 86 -0.70 22.15 8.21
CA ASP A 86 -1.52 21.74 7.07
C ASP A 86 -0.73 22.01 5.78
N ASP A 87 -0.12 20.97 5.22
CA ASP A 87 0.46 21.04 3.89
C ASP A 87 -0.74 21.09 2.95
N GLU A 88 -1.22 22.31 2.68
CA GLU A 88 -2.13 22.64 1.59
C GLU A 88 -1.46 22.38 0.22
N GLN A 89 -0.99 21.15 0.00
CA GLN A 89 -0.94 20.54 -1.32
C GLN A 89 -2.07 19.52 -1.42
N TYR A 90 -3.26 19.92 -0.96
CA TYR A 90 -4.50 19.41 -1.53
C TYR A 90 -4.52 19.85 -2.99
N VAL A 91 -3.84 19.12 -3.87
CA VAL A 91 -4.17 19.13 -5.29
C VAL A 91 -5.56 18.53 -5.34
N LYS A 92 -6.55 19.40 -5.16
CA LYS A 92 -7.97 19.10 -5.34
C LYS A 92 -8.04 18.34 -6.66
N PRO A 93 -8.52 17.09 -6.69
CA PRO A 93 -8.73 16.43 -7.96
C PRO A 93 -9.64 17.38 -8.73
N SER A 94 -9.12 17.95 -9.83
CA SER A 94 -9.90 18.77 -10.71
C SER A 94 -11.01 17.86 -11.19
N HIS A 95 -12.22 18.04 -10.67
CA HIS A 95 -13.43 17.35 -11.10
C HIS A 95 -13.77 17.82 -12.53
N LYS A 96 -12.86 17.63 -13.48
CA LYS A 96 -13.15 17.73 -14.90
C LYS A 96 -13.80 16.43 -15.31
N GLN A 97 -15.12 16.41 -15.10
CA GLN A 97 -16.10 15.72 -15.94
C GLN A 97 -15.79 14.24 -16.21
N LEU A 98 -15.90 13.41 -15.18
CA LEU A 98 -16.08 11.96 -15.33
C LEU A 98 -17.41 11.52 -14.72
N VAL A 99 -18.49 12.16 -15.17
CA VAL A 99 -19.81 11.52 -15.17
C VAL A 99 -20.34 11.76 -16.58
N ASN A 100 -20.41 10.67 -17.34
CA ASN A 100 -20.95 10.66 -18.69
C ASN A 100 -22.29 11.42 -18.72
N LYS A 101 -22.38 12.43 -19.58
CA LYS A 101 -23.66 12.83 -20.14
C LYS A 101 -24.13 11.66 -20.99
N ALA A 102 -25.05 10.86 -20.46
CA ALA A 102 -26.00 10.11 -21.27
C ALA A 102 -27.20 11.02 -21.53
#